data_AF-A0A929CKV2-F1
#
_entry.id   AF-A0A929CKV2-F1
#
_cell.length_a   1.000
_cell.length_b   1.000
_cell.length_c   1.000
_cell.angle_alpha   90.00
_cell.angle_beta   90.00
_cell.angle_gamma   90.00
#
_symmetry.space_group_name_H-M   'P 1'
#
loop_
_entity.id
_entity.type
_entity.pdbx_description
1 polymer ?
#
loop_
_entity_poly.entity_id
_entity_poly.type
_entity_poly.pdbx_seq_one_letter_code
_entity_poly.pdbx_strand_id
1 'polypeptide(L)'
;MNLILFAITPVFLIILYIYIKDKYEKEPKDLLLYTFLLGAIVSVIITTILYNISDKIIPLNDSSAFQLFIKAFFVVGLIEEFSKYVIVRYYSQSKKEFNEP
;
A
#
# COMPACT_ATOMS: atom_id res chain seq x y z
N MET A 1 -5.03 19.77 -15.85
CA MET A 1 -5.57 19.95 -14.48
C MET A 1 -6.67 18.95 -14.14
N ASN A 2 -7.69 18.77 -14.99
CA ASN A 2 -8.88 17.96 -14.68
C ASN A 2 -8.58 16.49 -14.36
N LEU A 3 -7.63 15.85 -15.05
CA LEU A 3 -7.31 14.43 -14.83
C LEU A 3 -6.76 14.14 -13.43
N ILE A 4 -5.89 15.02 -12.92
CA ILE A 4 -5.32 14.88 -11.56
C ILE A 4 -6.42 15.02 -10.51
N LEU A 5 -7.33 15.99 -10.70
CA LEU A 5 -8.49 16.15 -9.82
C LEU A 5 -9.38 14.91 -9.85
N PHE A 6 -9.69 14.35 -11.03
CA PHE A 6 -10.50 13.14 -11.12
C PHE A 6 -9.83 11.91 -10.51
N ALA A 7 -8.50 11.81 -10.55
CA ALA A 7 -7.76 10.71 -9.93
C ALA A 7 -7.73 10.80 -8.39
N ILE A 8 -7.56 12.00 -7.83
CA ILE A 8 -7.41 12.19 -6.37
C ILE A 8 -8.76 12.24 -5.66
N THR A 9 -9.78 12.82 -6.29
CA THR A 9 -11.12 13.01 -5.70
C THR A 9 -11.69 11.75 -5.03
N PRO A 10 -11.76 10.57 -5.68
CA PRO A 10 -12.36 9.39 -5.05
C PRO A 10 -11.57 8.92 -3.82
N VAL A 11 -10.24 8.94 -3.88
CA VAL A 11 -9.37 8.55 -2.76
C VAL A 11 -9.59 9.50 -1.57
N PHE A 12 -9.59 10.81 -1.84
CA PHE A 12 -9.81 11.82 -0.81
C PHE A 12 -11.20 11.70 -0.17
N LEU A 13 -12.24 11.46 -0.97
CA LEU A 13 -13.60 11.25 -0.47
C LEU A 13 -13.71 10.02 0.44
N ILE A 14 -13.04 8.91 0.09
CA ILE A 14 -13.04 7.70 0.92
C ILE A 14 -12.36 7.97 2.27
N ILE A 15 -11.17 8.59 2.25
CA ILE A 15 -10.44 8.94 3.48
C ILE A 15 -11.29 9.82 4.38
N LEU A 16 -11.91 10.87 3.81
CA LEU A 16 -12.75 11.81 4.54
C LEU A 16 -14.02 11.13 5.06
N TYR A 17 -14.65 10.26 4.27
CA TYR A 17 -15.83 9.50 4.67
C TYR A 17 -15.54 8.60 5.87
N ILE A 18 -14.45 7.82 5.82
CA ILE A 18 -14.04 6.92 6.91
C ILE A 18 -13.77 7.75 8.17
N TYR A 19 -13.00 8.84 8.05
CA TYR A 19 -12.66 9.71 9.19
C TYR A 19 -13.89 10.40 9.83
N ILE A 20 -14.91 10.76 9.04
CA ILE A 20 -16.16 11.33 9.56
C ILE A 20 -17.04 10.25 10.20
N LYS A 21 -17.03 9.04 9.63
CA LYS A 21 -17.86 7.93 10.08
C LYS A 21 -17.35 7.34 11.40
N ASP A 22 -16.06 7.44 11.64
CA ASP A 22 -15.43 7.15 12.92
C ASP A 22 -15.88 8.16 14.00
N LYS A 23 -16.77 7.71 14.90
CA LYS A 23 -17.45 8.56 15.90
C LYS A 23 -17.08 8.25 17.34
N TYR A 24 -16.62 7.04 17.62
CA TYR A 24 -16.46 6.54 18.99
C TYR A 24 -15.03 6.73 19.48
N GLU A 25 -14.06 6.08 18.83
CA GLU A 25 -12.63 6.19 19.15
C GLU A 25 -11.87 6.75 17.96
N LYS A 26 -11.90 8.09 17.82
CA LYS A 26 -11.25 8.73 16.68
C LYS A 26 -9.75 8.56 16.68
N GLU A 27 -9.24 8.02 15.59
CA GLU A 27 -7.81 7.90 15.38
C GLU A 27 -7.09 9.27 15.28
N PRO A 28 -5.87 9.40 15.84
CA PRO A 28 -5.10 10.63 15.71
C PRO A 28 -4.79 10.95 14.25
N LYS A 29 -5.06 12.19 13.83
CA LYS A 29 -4.83 12.65 12.45
C LYS A 29 -3.38 12.48 12.00
N ASP A 30 -2.44 12.73 12.92
CA ASP A 30 -1.02 12.61 12.64
C ASP A 30 -0.65 11.14 12.34
N LEU A 31 -1.20 10.21 13.12
CA LEU A 31 -1.00 8.78 12.90
C LEU A 31 -1.52 8.36 11.53
N LEU A 32 -2.75 8.77 11.18
CA LEU A 32 -3.34 8.48 9.86
C LEU A 32 -2.51 9.06 8.72
N LEU A 33 -2.05 10.31 8.84
CA LEU A 33 -1.24 10.98 7.84
C LEU A 33 0.12 10.27 7.65
N TYR A 34 0.81 9.95 8.73
CA TYR A 34 2.10 9.26 8.65
C TYR A 34 1.94 7.86 8.07
N THR A 35 0.94 7.08 8.50
CA THR A 35 0.69 5.75 7.95
C THR A 35 0.37 5.82 6.44
N PHE A 36 -0.42 6.81 6.01
CA PHE A 36 -0.69 7.05 4.60
C PHE A 36 0.58 7.38 3.81
N LEU A 37 1.42 8.29 4.30
CA LEU A 37 2.67 8.69 3.64
C LEU A 37 3.69 7.55 3.60
N LEU A 38 3.81 6.77 4.68
CA LEU A 38 4.66 5.58 4.71
C LEU A 38 4.19 4.56 3.69
N GLY A 39 2.87 4.33 3.59
CA GLY A 39 2.26 3.52 2.54
C GLY A 39 2.60 4.00 1.13
N ALA A 40 2.38 5.29 0.86
CA ALA A 40 2.57 5.87 -0.47
C ALA A 40 4.05 5.93 -0.90
N ILE A 41 4.98 6.13 0.03
CA ILE A 41 6.39 6.36 -0.28
C ILE A 41 7.22 5.12 0.01
N VAL A 42 7.26 4.69 1.28
CA VAL A 42 8.16 3.61 1.72
C VAL A 42 7.74 2.27 1.13
N SER A 43 6.44 1.97 1.06
CA SER A 43 5.95 0.71 0.47
C SER A 43 6.34 0.60 -1.00
N VAL A 44 6.20 1.69 -1.75
CA VAL A 44 6.55 1.75 -3.18
C VAL A 44 8.05 1.58 -3.39
N ILE A 45 8.88 2.20 -2.53
CA ILE A 45 10.33 2.02 -2.58
C ILE A 45 10.71 0.55 -2.34
N ILE A 46 10.18 -0.06 -1.28
CA ILE A 46 10.46 -1.48 -0.96
C ILE A 46 9.99 -2.38 -2.10
N THR A 47 8.77 -2.16 -2.59
CA THR A 47 8.19 -2.92 -3.72
C THR A 47 9.07 -2.83 -4.94
N THR A 48 9.52 -1.62 -5.30
CA THR A 48 10.37 -1.40 -6.48
C THR A 48 11.71 -2.11 -6.34
N ILE A 49 12.35 -2.03 -5.17
CA ILE A 49 13.63 -2.71 -4.92
C ILE A 49 13.46 -4.22 -5.02
N LEU A 50 12.48 -4.78 -4.32
CA LEU A 50 12.23 -6.22 -4.31
C LEU A 50 11.85 -6.74 -5.70
N TYR A 51 10.99 -6.03 -6.43
CA TYR A 51 10.62 -6.38 -7.79
C TYR A 51 11.83 -6.45 -8.71
N ASN A 52 12.71 -5.43 -8.69
CA ASN A 52 13.92 -5.40 -9.51
C ASN A 52 14.89 -6.56 -9.19
N ILE A 53 14.89 -7.06 -7.95
CA ILE A 53 15.68 -8.23 -7.55
C ILE A 53 14.99 -9.50 -8.05
N SER A 54 13.69 -9.65 -7.81
CA SER A 54 12.92 -10.83 -8.21
C SER A 54 12.87 -11.03 -9.72
N ASP A 55 12.74 -9.95 -10.50
CA ASP A 55 12.71 -9.99 -11.97
C ASP A 55 14.05 -10.51 -12.56
N LYS A 56 15.17 -10.26 -11.87
CA LYS A 56 16.50 -10.81 -12.25
C LYS A 56 16.66 -12.29 -11.90
N ILE A 57 16.05 -12.75 -10.82
CA ILE A 57 16.17 -14.13 -10.33
C ILE A 57 15.19 -15.05 -11.06
N ILE A 58 13.99 -14.55 -11.34
CA ILE A 58 12.89 -15.30 -11.96
C ILE A 58 12.45 -14.52 -13.21
N PRO A 59 13.23 -14.58 -14.31
CA PRO A 59 12.85 -13.94 -15.55
C PRO A 59 11.68 -14.71 -16.17
N LEU A 60 10.47 -14.21 -15.94
CA LEU A 60 9.24 -14.68 -16.60
C LEU A 60 9.06 -13.93 -17.91
N ASN A 61 8.65 -14.63 -18.96
CA ASN A 61 8.49 -14.04 -20.28
C ASN A 61 7.15 -13.30 -20.38
N ASP A 62 7.21 -12.00 -20.69
CA ASP A 62 6.03 -11.15 -20.76
C ASP A 62 5.16 -11.43 -22.02
N SER A 63 5.65 -12.25 -22.96
CA SER A 63 4.92 -12.59 -24.19
C SER A 63 3.81 -13.62 -24.00
N SER A 64 3.82 -14.37 -22.90
CA SER A 64 2.78 -15.37 -22.59
C SER A 64 1.83 -14.84 -21.53
N ALA A 65 0.54 -14.75 -21.86
CA ALA A 65 -0.50 -14.29 -20.93
C ALA A 65 -0.52 -15.10 -19.62
N PHE A 66 -0.24 -16.41 -19.68
CA PHE A 66 -0.18 -17.26 -18.49
C PHE A 66 1.04 -16.95 -17.61
N GLN A 67 2.20 -16.68 -18.22
CA GLN A 67 3.40 -16.30 -17.45
C GLN A 67 3.26 -14.90 -16.85
N LEU A 68 2.64 -13.97 -17.58
CA LEU A 68 2.31 -12.64 -17.06
C LEU A 68 1.34 -12.71 -15.88
N PHE A 69 0.33 -13.60 -15.95
CA PHE A 69 -0.58 -13.84 -14.83
C PHE A 69 0.19 -14.33 -13.59
N ILE A 70 1.08 -15.32 -13.77
CA ILE A 70 1.91 -15.83 -12.67
C ILE A 70 2.77 -14.71 -12.07
N LYS A 71 3.43 -13.92 -12.92
CA LYS A 71 4.26 -12.78 -12.52
C LYS A 71 3.46 -11.75 -11.73
N ALA A 72 2.33 -11.30 -12.26
CA ALA A 72 1.52 -10.26 -11.64
C ALA A 72 0.90 -10.72 -10.31
N PHE A 73 0.32 -11.92 -10.27
CA PHE A 73 -0.43 -12.38 -9.10
C PHE A 73 0.50 -12.87 -7.98
N PHE A 74 1.48 -13.72 -8.32
CA PHE A 74 2.33 -14.36 -7.31
C PHE A 74 3.60 -13.56 -7.03
N VAL A 75 4.25 -12.97 -8.03
CA VAL A 75 5.50 -12.24 -7.77
C VAL A 75 5.19 -10.82 -7.31
N VAL A 76 4.54 -10.02 -8.15
CA VAL A 76 4.24 -8.62 -7.82
C VAL A 76 3.28 -8.53 -6.63
N GLY A 77 2.20 -9.31 -6.64
CA GLY A 77 1.22 -9.32 -5.55
C GLY A 77 1.83 -9.64 -4.17
N LEU A 78 2.67 -10.67 -4.07
CA LEU A 78 3.33 -11.00 -2.79
C LEU A 78 4.31 -9.91 -2.34
N ILE A 79 5.04 -9.30 -3.28
CA ILE A 79 5.98 -8.21 -2.98
C ILE A 79 5.23 -6.97 -2.48
N GLU A 80 4.11 -6.60 -3.11
CA GLU A 80 3.28 -5.47 -2.69
C GLU A 80 2.67 -5.70 -1.30
N GLU A 81 2.10 -6.89 -1.05
CA GLU A 81 1.53 -7.22 0.27
C GLU A 81 2.61 -7.26 1.36
N PHE A 82 3.78 -7.83 1.08
CA PHE A 82 4.90 -7.81 2.00
C PHE A 82 5.37 -6.38 2.31
N SER A 83 5.47 -5.53 1.29
CA SER A 83 5.90 -4.13 1.45
C SER A 83 4.92 -3.31 2.29
N LYS A 84 3.62 -3.56 2.16
CA LYS A 84 2.59 -2.97 3.04
C LYS A 84 2.67 -3.53 4.46
N TYR A 85 2.86 -4.85 4.58
CA TYR A 85 2.98 -5.52 5.87
C TYR A 85 4.14 -4.98 6.70
N VAL A 86 5.29 -4.68 6.10
CA VAL A 86 6.44 -4.06 6.80
C VAL A 86 6.03 -2.77 7.51
N ILE A 87 5.23 -1.92 6.87
CA ILE A 87 4.78 -0.65 7.47
C ILE A 87 3.81 -0.92 8.62
N VAL A 88 2.86 -1.82 8.42
CA VAL A 88 1.91 -2.21 9.50
C VAL A 88 2.68 -2.78 10.70
N ARG A 89 3.58 -3.74 10.46
CA ARG A 89 4.31 -4.48 11.48
C ARG A 89 5.27 -3.61 12.28
N TYR A 90 6.02 -2.73 11.63
CA TYR A 90 7.09 -1.97 12.29
C TYR A 90 6.70 -0.55 12.67
N TYR A 91 5.75 0.07 11.97
CA TYR A 91 5.27 1.41 12.34
C TYR A 91 3.95 1.32 13.10
N SER A 92 2.89 0.80 12.48
CA SER A 92 1.53 0.90 13.03
C SER A 92 1.35 0.09 14.31
N GLN A 93 1.79 -1.17 14.34
CA GLN A 93 1.69 -2.04 15.51
C GLN A 93 2.52 -1.59 16.73
N SER A 94 3.46 -0.66 16.54
CA SER A 94 4.24 -0.09 17.66
C SER A 94 3.49 1.02 18.41
N LYS A 95 2.37 1.50 17.86
CA LYS A 95 1.58 2.62 18.37
C LYS A 95 0.56 2.12 19.38
N LYS A 96 0.28 2.93 20.41
CA LYS A 96 -0.68 2.56 21.47
C LYS A 96 -2.10 2.49 20.94
N GLU A 97 -2.34 3.24 19.88
CA GLU A 97 -3.57 3.36 19.11
C GLU A 97 -3.84 2.12 18.27
N PHE A 98 -2.87 1.22 18.09
CA PHE A 98 -3.12 -0.11 17.52
C PHE A 98 -3.64 -1.05 18.62
N ASN A 99 -4.84 -0.75 19.14
CA ASN A 99 -5.46 -1.40 20.30
C ASN A 99 -6.64 -2.33 19.94
N GLU A 100 -7.03 -2.39 18.67
CA GLU A 100 -8.08 -3.31 18.19
C GLU A 100 -7.50 -4.70 17.83
N PRO A 101 -8.24 -5.79 18.12
CA PRO A 101 -7.80 -7.18 17.89
C PRO A 101 -7.75 -7.60 16.42
#